data_AF-A0A231UXG5-F1
#
_entry.id   AF-A0A231UXG5-F1
#
_cell.length_a   1.000
_cell.length_b   1.000
_cell.length_c   1.000
_cell.angle_alpha   90.00
_cell.angle_beta   90.00
_cell.angle_gamma   90.00
#
_symmetry.space_group_name_H-M   'P 1'
#
loop_
_entity.id
_entity.type
_entity.pdbx_description
1 polymer ?
#
loop_
_entity_poly.entity_id
_entity_poly.type
_entity_poly.pdbx_seq_one_letter_code
_entity_poly.pdbx_strand_id
1 'polypeptide(L)'
;MKLLRALALGSCLMVAGAMAHPLVGFAQEGTQAGDIDPPLPESRPTDGDDTTDETDGRADADNAAASDKPDDKAKPPLPRSRPDDAPDNDAEEDSAPPKDDSESEDGPADDAKNDAAAPAPPVETVPEGMSAVEVTRCEKDLKALGATFEVLDPIAGKNGCGVARPYNVSEIDGIKIRPRTQMTCDVALALARWVRGVVQPSAAALGPDVRLSEITHASTYVCRRRNNRPTGKLSEHAKGQAIDIIRFAFEGHKPLPIIPRAGKGTMQEAFQRTVQAGGCLHFTTVLGPGSDDYHDDHLHFDVIKRSSGYRLCQ
;
A
#
# COMPACT_ATOMS: atom_id res chain seq x y z
N MET A 1 -51.89 -60.82 -10.63
CA MET A 1 -51.14 -60.31 -11.81
C MET A 1 -49.82 -59.74 -11.32
N LYS A 2 -48.76 -59.78 -12.15
CA LYS A 2 -47.36 -59.36 -11.87
C LYS A 2 -46.72 -60.15 -10.71
N LEU A 3 -45.88 -61.16 -10.95
CA LEU A 3 -44.55 -61.28 -11.59
C LEU A 3 -43.37 -61.17 -10.60
N LEU A 4 -42.39 -62.04 -10.86
CA LEU A 4 -41.22 -62.36 -10.07
C LEU A 4 -39.95 -61.72 -10.69
N ARG A 5 -38.80 -61.90 -10.02
CA ARG A 5 -37.40 -61.63 -10.44
C ARG A 5 -36.90 -60.19 -10.25
N ALA A 6 -35.60 -59.94 -10.09
CA ALA A 6 -34.47 -60.72 -9.53
C ALA A 6 -33.24 -59.78 -9.53
N LEU A 7 -32.22 -60.03 -8.70
CA LEU A 7 -30.96 -59.28 -8.78
C LEU A 7 -30.17 -59.65 -10.04
N ALA A 8 -29.47 -58.67 -10.61
CA ALA A 8 -28.36 -58.87 -11.53
C ALA A 8 -27.28 -57.81 -11.25
N LEU A 9 -26.07 -58.23 -10.87
CA LEU A 9 -24.92 -57.32 -10.76
C LEU A 9 -24.34 -57.08 -12.16
N GLY A 10 -24.55 -55.89 -12.71
CA GLY A 10 -23.93 -55.45 -13.96
C GLY A 10 -22.56 -54.82 -13.72
N SER A 11 -21.48 -55.62 -13.71
CA SER A 11 -20.12 -55.08 -13.71
C SER A 11 -19.81 -54.46 -15.08
N CYS A 12 -19.73 -53.13 -15.16
CA CYS A 12 -19.46 -52.42 -16.40
C CYS A 12 -17.97 -52.05 -16.49
N LEU A 13 -17.21 -52.86 -17.23
CA LEU A 13 -15.79 -52.64 -17.51
C LEU A 13 -15.64 -51.53 -18.57
N MET A 14 -15.46 -50.28 -18.14
CA MET A 14 -15.14 -49.17 -19.05
C MET A 14 -13.63 -49.13 -19.34
N VAL A 15 -13.30 -48.96 -20.63
CA VAL A 15 -11.93 -49.14 -21.16
C VAL A 15 -11.11 -47.86 -21.01
N ALA A 16 -9.85 -48.01 -20.56
CA ALA A 16 -8.88 -46.91 -20.49
C ALA A 16 -8.38 -46.53 -21.91
N GLY A 17 -9.04 -45.56 -22.54
CA GLY A 17 -8.65 -45.02 -23.85
C GLY A 17 -7.46 -44.06 -23.76
N ALA A 18 -6.24 -44.59 -23.88
CA ALA A 18 -5.01 -43.79 -23.91
C ALA A 18 -4.85 -43.03 -25.25
N MET A 19 -5.47 -41.85 -25.36
CA MET A 19 -5.36 -40.98 -26.54
C MET A 19 -4.03 -40.23 -26.56
N ALA A 20 -2.99 -40.88 -27.11
CA ALA A 20 -1.71 -40.25 -27.40
C ALA A 20 -1.88 -39.12 -28.44
N HIS A 21 -1.74 -37.87 -28.00
CA HIS A 21 -1.74 -36.71 -28.88
C HIS A 21 -0.33 -36.52 -29.47
N PRO A 22 -0.20 -36.18 -30.76
CA PRO A 22 1.12 -35.96 -31.37
C PRO A 22 1.77 -34.69 -30.83
N LEU A 23 3.00 -34.82 -30.32
CA LEU A 23 3.85 -33.69 -29.95
C LEU A 23 4.33 -32.98 -31.22
N VAL A 24 3.61 -31.93 -31.65
CA VAL A 24 4.05 -31.04 -32.73
C VAL A 24 5.11 -30.09 -32.18
N GLY A 25 6.36 -30.56 -32.17
CA GLY A 25 7.51 -29.79 -31.70
C GLY A 25 7.86 -28.64 -32.63
N PHE A 26 7.47 -27.42 -32.27
CA PHE A 26 8.04 -26.20 -32.86
C PHE A 26 9.32 -25.81 -32.13
N ALA A 27 10.46 -26.13 -32.73
CA ALA A 27 11.76 -25.57 -32.36
C ALA A 27 12.11 -24.42 -33.32
N GLN A 28 12.18 -23.19 -32.82
CA GLN A 28 12.94 -22.12 -33.46
C GLN A 28 13.68 -21.27 -32.43
N GLU A 29 15.01 -21.29 -32.57
CA GLU A 29 15.91 -20.14 -32.49
C GLU A 29 15.76 -19.18 -31.28
N GLY A 30 16.54 -19.46 -30.24
CA GLY A 30 16.83 -18.47 -29.21
C GLY A 30 17.75 -17.37 -29.73
N THR A 31 17.23 -16.15 -29.84
CA THR A 31 18.05 -14.93 -29.97
C THR A 31 18.37 -14.40 -28.57
N GLN A 32 19.62 -13.97 -28.35
CA GLN A 32 20.03 -13.38 -27.07
C GLN A 32 19.28 -12.06 -26.84
N ALA A 33 18.63 -11.95 -25.68
CA ALA A 33 18.20 -10.65 -25.17
C ALA A 33 19.46 -9.94 -24.64
N GLY A 34 20.04 -9.05 -25.45
CA GLY A 34 20.98 -8.04 -24.95
C GLY A 34 20.21 -6.95 -24.22
N ASP A 35 20.80 -6.39 -23.16
CA ASP A 35 20.22 -5.30 -22.40
C ASP A 35 20.10 -4.04 -23.28
N ILE A 36 18.85 -3.65 -23.59
CA ILE A 36 18.52 -2.39 -24.25
C ILE A 36 17.56 -1.65 -23.33
N ASP A 37 18.06 -0.62 -22.65
CA ASP A 37 17.22 0.30 -21.90
C ASP A 37 16.19 0.96 -22.83
N PRO A 38 14.90 1.01 -22.46
CA PRO A 38 13.91 1.74 -23.23
C PRO A 38 14.23 3.25 -23.19
N PRO A 39 14.07 3.98 -24.31
CA PRO A 39 14.34 5.41 -24.33
C PRO A 39 13.42 6.16 -23.35
N LEU A 40 14.01 7.14 -22.64
CA LEU A 40 13.25 8.06 -21.79
C LEU A 40 12.24 8.84 -22.64
N PRO A 41 11.00 9.06 -22.16
CA PRO A 41 10.03 9.88 -22.88
C PRO A 41 10.50 11.34 -22.94
N GLU A 42 10.37 11.96 -24.11
CA GLU A 42 10.60 13.38 -24.28
C GLU A 42 9.54 14.19 -23.51
N SER A 43 9.95 15.30 -22.88
CA SER A 43 9.04 16.20 -22.18
C SER A 43 8.06 16.84 -23.15
N ARG A 44 6.76 16.57 -22.98
CA ARG A 44 5.70 17.29 -23.70
C ARG A 44 5.78 18.79 -23.36
N PRO A 45 5.59 19.71 -24.33
CA PRO A 45 5.51 21.13 -24.03
C PRO A 45 4.43 21.44 -22.99
N THR A 46 4.73 22.32 -22.05
CA THR A 46 3.74 22.92 -21.16
C THR A 46 3.04 24.05 -21.91
N ASP A 47 1.80 23.81 -22.37
CA ASP A 47 0.94 24.90 -22.81
C ASP A 47 0.61 25.85 -21.64
N GLY A 48 0.26 27.09 -21.99
CA GLY A 48 0.36 28.25 -21.11
C GLY A 48 -0.54 28.25 -19.86
N ASP A 49 -0.04 28.95 -18.84
CA ASP A 49 -0.79 29.38 -17.66
C ASP A 49 -1.89 30.39 -18.06
N ASP A 50 -3.16 30.08 -17.77
CA ASP A 50 -4.30 30.97 -18.03
C ASP A 50 -4.80 31.57 -16.71
N THR A 51 -4.09 32.60 -16.24
CA THR A 51 -4.49 33.40 -15.09
C THR A 51 -5.10 34.73 -15.53
N THR A 52 -6.42 34.84 -15.39
CA THR A 52 -7.19 36.09 -15.41
C THR A 52 -8.12 36.11 -14.19
N ASP A 53 -8.41 37.21 -13.53
CA ASP A 53 -7.83 38.57 -13.52
C ASP A 53 -8.18 39.20 -12.14
N GLU A 54 -7.43 40.22 -11.71
CA GLU A 54 -7.89 41.45 -11.00
C GLU A 54 -6.71 42.12 -10.25
N THR A 55 -6.17 43.19 -10.85
CA THR A 55 -5.63 44.44 -10.24
C THR A 55 -4.68 44.35 -9.01
N ASP A 56 -3.58 45.10 -8.91
CA ASP A 56 -3.41 46.53 -9.22
C ASP A 56 -1.90 46.92 -9.23
N GLY A 57 -1.56 48.13 -9.70
CA GLY A 57 -0.23 48.74 -9.52
C GLY A 57 0.64 48.90 -10.79
N ARG A 58 1.46 49.96 -10.82
CA ARG A 58 2.16 50.46 -12.03
C ARG A 58 3.55 51.04 -11.70
N ALA A 59 4.60 50.57 -12.38
CA ALA A 59 5.94 51.17 -12.41
C ALA A 59 6.73 50.67 -13.66
N ASP A 60 7.84 51.35 -14.01
CA ASP A 60 8.45 51.31 -15.35
C ASP A 60 9.83 50.62 -15.45
N ALA A 61 10.15 50.22 -16.69
CA ALA A 61 11.48 50.18 -17.35
C ALA A 61 12.58 49.14 -16.99
N ASP A 62 13.08 48.52 -18.06
CA ASP A 62 14.47 48.19 -18.42
C ASP A 62 15.46 47.60 -17.37
N ASN A 63 15.89 46.35 -17.59
CA ASN A 63 17.13 46.10 -18.35
C ASN A 63 17.31 44.63 -18.78
N ALA A 64 18.31 44.37 -19.64
CA ALA A 64 18.66 43.04 -20.12
C ALA A 64 20.07 42.60 -19.67
N ALA A 65 20.21 41.32 -19.29
CA ALA A 65 21.50 40.63 -19.20
C ALA A 65 21.30 39.11 -19.35
N ALA A 66 22.16 38.45 -20.11
CA ALA A 66 22.20 37.00 -20.22
C ALA A 66 23.33 36.41 -19.35
N SER A 67 23.11 35.21 -18.81
CA SER A 67 24.13 34.36 -18.17
C SER A 67 23.77 32.90 -18.43
N ASP A 68 24.79 32.06 -18.61
CA ASP A 68 24.68 30.71 -19.18
C ASP A 68 25.16 29.64 -18.17
N LYS A 69 24.78 28.38 -18.39
CA LYS A 69 25.36 27.14 -17.83
C LYS A 69 25.03 26.76 -16.35
N PRO A 70 25.18 25.46 -15.95
CA PRO A 70 24.07 24.51 -16.12
C PRO A 70 23.76 23.67 -14.85
N ASP A 71 22.99 22.60 -15.03
CA ASP A 71 22.40 21.70 -14.05
C ASP A 71 23.34 21.04 -13.02
N ASP A 72 22.76 20.76 -11.83
CA ASP A 72 23.01 19.50 -11.12
C ASP A 72 21.71 19.02 -10.42
N LYS A 73 21.20 17.85 -10.82
CA LYS A 73 19.89 17.30 -10.40
C LYS A 73 19.98 15.79 -10.13
N ALA A 74 20.73 15.41 -9.10
CA ALA A 74 20.83 14.03 -8.66
C ALA A 74 19.45 13.40 -8.35
N LYS A 75 19.15 12.27 -9.00
CA LYS A 75 17.93 11.48 -8.78
C LYS A 75 18.05 10.66 -7.48
N PRO A 76 17.15 10.82 -6.48
CA PRO A 76 17.22 10.02 -5.26
C PRO A 76 16.99 8.52 -5.55
N PRO A 77 17.79 7.61 -4.98
CA PRO A 77 17.57 6.17 -5.12
C PRO A 77 16.39 5.69 -4.28
N LEU A 78 15.66 4.68 -4.78
CA LEU A 78 14.67 3.96 -4.00
C LEU A 78 15.36 3.16 -2.87
N PRO A 79 14.81 3.16 -1.64
CA PRO A 79 15.42 2.45 -0.52
C PRO A 79 15.37 0.94 -0.73
N ARG A 80 16.52 0.27 -0.59
CA ARG A 80 16.61 -1.20 -0.56
C ARG A 80 16.25 -1.71 0.84
N SER A 81 15.55 -2.84 0.91
CA SER A 81 15.30 -3.55 2.17
C SER A 81 16.63 -3.93 2.84
N ARG A 82 16.77 -3.61 4.12
CA ARG A 82 17.89 -4.04 4.97
C ARG A 82 17.60 -5.45 5.49
N PRO A 83 18.52 -6.42 5.35
CA PRO A 83 18.51 -7.64 6.16
C PRO A 83 18.89 -7.32 7.60
N ASP A 84 18.26 -7.99 8.55
CA ASP A 84 18.77 -8.14 9.90
C ASP A 84 19.70 -9.36 9.93
N ASP A 85 20.83 -9.24 10.63
CA ASP A 85 21.44 -10.31 11.42
C ASP A 85 22.63 -9.73 12.21
N ALA A 86 22.82 -10.25 13.42
CA ALA A 86 24.00 -10.07 14.26
C ALA A 86 24.29 -11.41 14.95
N PRO A 87 25.56 -11.68 15.28
CA PRO A 87 25.82 -11.99 16.68
C PRO A 87 27.10 -11.34 17.23
N ASP A 88 27.26 -11.44 18.54
CA ASP A 88 28.31 -10.85 19.36
C ASP A 88 29.71 -11.48 19.18
N ASN A 89 30.74 -10.84 19.76
CA ASN A 89 31.59 -11.43 20.81
C ASN A 89 32.63 -10.42 21.34
N ASP A 90 33.19 -10.74 22.52
CA ASP A 90 33.89 -9.85 23.47
C ASP A 90 35.38 -9.55 23.16
N ALA A 91 35.91 -8.50 23.81
CA ALA A 91 37.27 -8.47 24.39
C ALA A 91 37.44 -7.31 25.40
N GLU A 92 38.21 -7.52 26.48
CA GLU A 92 38.61 -6.52 27.48
C GLU A 92 39.92 -5.79 27.07
N GLU A 93 40.17 -4.56 27.55
CA GLU A 93 41.23 -4.09 28.49
C GLU A 93 41.18 -2.53 28.51
N ASP A 94 41.64 -1.72 29.48
CA ASP A 94 42.08 -1.87 30.89
C ASP A 94 42.22 -0.43 31.51
N SER A 95 42.62 -0.32 32.80
CA SER A 95 43.39 0.79 33.43
C SER A 95 42.69 2.05 33.98
N ALA A 96 42.69 2.16 35.31
CA ALA A 96 42.46 3.34 36.17
C ALA A 96 42.99 3.03 37.61
N PRO A 97 42.97 3.94 38.62
CA PRO A 97 43.06 5.41 38.68
C PRO A 97 44.30 5.85 39.52
N PRO A 98 44.40 7.10 40.04
CA PRO A 98 44.06 7.36 41.48
C PRO A 98 43.40 8.76 41.74
N LYS A 99 42.42 8.94 42.65
CA LYS A 99 42.40 9.14 44.13
C LYS A 99 42.69 10.57 44.67
N ASP A 100 42.19 10.95 45.86
CA ASP A 100 41.08 10.37 46.71
C ASP A 100 39.84 11.31 46.74
N ASP A 101 39.40 12.15 47.71
CA ASP A 101 39.74 12.53 49.11
C ASP A 101 38.51 13.21 49.80
N SER A 102 38.20 12.90 51.09
CA SER A 102 37.19 13.47 52.06
C SER A 102 35.70 13.64 51.65
N GLU A 103 34.66 13.24 52.43
CA GLU A 103 34.29 13.36 53.88
C GLU A 103 33.86 14.79 54.33
N SER A 104 32.78 15.06 55.10
CA SER A 104 31.58 14.33 55.62
C SER A 104 30.46 15.40 55.93
N GLU A 105 29.34 15.29 56.70
CA GLU A 105 28.76 14.41 57.76
C GLU A 105 27.19 14.36 57.67
N ASP A 106 26.48 14.31 58.81
CA ASP A 106 25.01 14.29 59.10
C ASP A 106 24.20 15.56 58.66
N GLY A 107 22.85 15.67 58.69
CA GLY A 107 21.70 14.87 59.21
C GLY A 107 20.59 15.84 59.74
N PRO A 108 19.36 15.43 60.17
CA PRO A 108 18.73 14.11 60.26
C PRO A 108 17.42 14.01 59.41
N ALA A 109 16.53 13.06 59.73
CA ALA A 109 15.23 12.82 59.06
C ALA A 109 14.01 13.14 59.96
N ASP A 110 12.82 13.27 59.34
CA ASP A 110 11.51 13.31 59.99
C ASP A 110 10.55 12.32 59.29
N ASP A 111 9.87 11.48 60.07
CA ASP A 111 8.96 10.42 59.59
C ASP A 111 7.49 10.89 59.61
N ALA A 112 6.79 10.84 58.46
CA ALA A 112 5.35 11.12 58.39
C ALA A 112 4.65 10.26 57.32
N LYS A 113 4.19 9.07 57.70
CA LYS A 113 3.25 8.27 56.89
C LYS A 113 1.82 8.78 57.08
N ASN A 114 1.05 8.83 56.00
CA ASN A 114 -0.11 7.95 55.81
C ASN A 114 -0.76 8.14 54.42
N ASP A 115 -0.90 7.02 53.70
CA ASP A 115 -2.10 6.64 52.94
C ASP A 115 -2.72 7.65 51.97
N ALA A 116 -2.01 7.93 50.87
CA ALA A 116 -2.64 8.28 49.60
C ALA A 116 -2.81 7.01 48.74
N ALA A 117 -3.92 6.89 48.01
CA ALA A 117 -4.31 5.66 47.32
C ALA A 117 -3.27 5.16 46.30
N ALA A 118 -3.14 3.84 46.17
CA ALA A 118 -2.34 3.21 45.13
C ALA A 118 -2.78 3.72 43.74
N PRO A 119 -1.83 3.99 42.82
CA PRO A 119 -2.18 4.46 41.48
C PRO A 119 -3.04 3.40 40.78
N ALA A 120 -4.14 3.86 40.18
CA ALA A 120 -4.94 3.02 39.29
C ALA A 120 -4.04 2.48 38.16
N PRO A 121 -4.31 1.26 37.63
CA PRO A 121 -3.55 0.74 36.50
C PRO A 121 -3.59 1.76 35.34
N PRO A 122 -2.51 1.88 34.55
CA PRO A 122 -2.48 2.83 33.44
C PRO A 122 -3.70 2.67 32.55
N VAL A 123 -4.54 3.70 32.50
CA VAL A 123 -5.58 3.79 31.47
C VAL A 123 -4.84 3.83 30.15
N GLU A 124 -5.02 2.82 29.31
CA GLU A 124 -4.43 2.79 27.97
C GLU A 124 -4.88 4.05 27.22
N THR A 125 -3.97 5.01 27.08
CA THR A 125 -4.25 6.28 26.42
C THR A 125 -4.34 6.03 24.92
N VAL A 126 -5.52 5.60 24.47
CA VAL A 126 -5.86 5.44 23.06
C VAL A 126 -5.46 6.73 22.34
N PRO A 127 -4.47 6.71 21.42
CA PRO A 127 -4.03 7.92 20.74
C PRO A 127 -5.19 8.47 19.90
N GLU A 128 -5.31 9.80 19.79
CA GLU A 128 -6.46 10.47 19.19
C GLU A 128 -6.92 9.81 17.88
N GLY A 129 -8.08 9.17 17.93
CA GLY A 129 -8.49 8.18 16.94
C GLY A 129 -9.87 7.58 17.24
N MET A 130 -10.27 6.59 16.45
CA MET A 130 -11.59 5.95 16.49
C MET A 130 -11.94 5.46 17.90
N SER A 131 -13.17 5.73 18.36
CA SER A 131 -13.65 5.22 19.65
C SER A 131 -13.67 3.68 19.67
N ALA A 132 -13.62 3.08 20.85
CA ALA A 132 -13.66 1.62 21.00
C ALA A 132 -14.89 0.97 20.32
N VAL A 133 -16.02 1.69 20.23
CA VAL A 133 -17.23 1.26 19.52
C VAL A 133 -17.02 1.25 18.00
N GLU A 134 -16.39 2.28 17.45
CA GLU A 134 -16.05 2.36 16.02
C GLU A 134 -14.99 1.34 15.61
N VAL A 135 -13.97 1.12 16.46
CA VAL A 135 -12.96 0.05 16.26
C VAL A 135 -13.63 -1.32 16.24
N THR A 136 -14.46 -1.64 17.25
CA THR A 136 -15.19 -2.91 17.34
C THR A 136 -16.10 -3.13 16.13
N ARG A 137 -16.78 -2.07 15.67
CA ARG A 137 -17.62 -2.12 14.46
C ARG A 137 -16.78 -2.36 13.21
N CYS A 138 -15.68 -1.64 13.01
CA CYS A 138 -14.85 -1.78 11.83
C CYS A 138 -14.20 -3.18 11.75
N GLU A 139 -13.70 -3.72 12.87
CA GLU A 139 -13.23 -5.10 12.93
C GLU A 139 -14.31 -6.14 12.59
N LYS A 140 -15.54 -5.92 13.05
CA LYS A 140 -16.69 -6.79 12.73
C LYS A 140 -17.05 -6.72 11.24
N ASP A 141 -17.10 -5.51 10.67
CA ASP A 141 -17.38 -5.31 9.25
C ASP A 141 -16.27 -5.93 8.37
N LEU A 142 -15.00 -5.83 8.77
CA LEU A 142 -13.87 -6.52 8.12
C LEU A 142 -14.02 -8.05 8.13
N LYS A 143 -14.32 -8.64 9.31
CA LYS A 143 -14.57 -10.08 9.45
C LYS A 143 -15.77 -10.54 8.58
N ALA A 144 -16.82 -9.74 8.47
CA ALA A 144 -17.96 -9.99 7.58
C ALA A 144 -17.65 -9.82 6.08
N LEU A 145 -16.55 -9.15 5.75
CA LEU A 145 -15.99 -9.03 4.39
C LEU A 145 -14.87 -10.05 4.12
N GLY A 146 -14.74 -11.10 4.94
CA GLY A 146 -13.75 -12.16 4.73
C GLY A 146 -12.30 -11.68 4.87
N ALA A 147 -12.06 -10.55 5.53
CA ALA A 147 -10.70 -10.04 5.72
C ALA A 147 -10.00 -10.75 6.89
N THR A 148 -8.86 -11.37 6.59
CA THR A 148 -7.91 -11.86 7.60
C THR A 148 -6.95 -10.73 7.93
N PHE A 149 -6.90 -10.33 9.20
CA PHE A 149 -6.04 -9.25 9.66
C PHE A 149 -5.46 -9.46 11.06
N GLU A 150 -4.33 -8.81 11.28
CA GLU A 150 -3.60 -8.68 12.53
C GLU A 150 -3.63 -7.19 12.96
N VAL A 151 -3.74 -6.92 14.26
CA VAL A 151 -3.60 -5.58 14.84
C VAL A 151 -2.15 -5.41 15.28
N LEU A 152 -1.53 -4.29 14.89
CA LEU A 152 -0.12 -4.01 15.15
C LEU A 152 0.06 -3.03 16.32
N ASP A 153 1.29 -2.93 16.82
CA ASP A 153 1.71 -1.90 17.78
C ASP A 153 1.58 -0.48 17.18
N PRO A 154 1.31 0.56 17.98
CA PRO A 154 1.20 1.94 17.51
C PRO A 154 2.49 2.44 16.84
N ILE A 155 2.38 2.94 15.61
CA ILE A 155 3.51 3.53 14.89
C ILE A 155 3.66 4.99 15.32
N ALA A 156 4.62 5.28 16.20
CA ALA A 156 4.97 6.65 16.56
C ALA A 156 5.84 7.31 15.48
N GLY A 157 5.58 8.60 15.18
CA GLY A 157 6.35 9.37 14.21
C GLY A 157 6.45 10.85 14.60
N LYS A 158 7.43 11.55 14.02
CA LYS A 158 7.62 13.00 14.19
C LYS A 158 6.81 13.77 13.14
N ASN A 159 6.60 15.07 13.38
CA ASN A 159 6.02 16.01 12.40
C ASN A 159 4.64 15.63 11.83
N GLY A 160 3.82 14.91 12.61
CA GLY A 160 2.48 14.46 12.20
C GLY A 160 2.44 13.13 11.43
N CYS A 161 3.57 12.40 11.36
CA CYS A 161 3.56 10.99 10.95
C CYS A 161 3.13 10.07 12.11
N GLY A 162 2.45 8.98 11.81
CA GLY A 162 2.17 7.88 12.73
C GLY A 162 0.85 7.17 12.47
N VAL A 163 0.62 6.03 13.13
CA VAL A 163 -0.63 5.25 13.02
C VAL A 163 -0.99 4.72 14.41
N ALA A 164 -2.07 5.25 15.01
CA ALA A 164 -2.48 4.96 16.39
C ALA A 164 -2.80 3.47 16.66
N ARG A 165 -3.37 2.78 15.67
CA ARG A 165 -3.69 1.34 15.69
C ARG A 165 -3.62 0.81 14.26
N PRO A 166 -2.44 0.38 13.79
CA PRO A 166 -2.28 -0.10 12.43
C PRO A 166 -2.84 -1.53 12.29
N TYR A 167 -3.28 -1.85 11.07
CA TYR A 167 -3.80 -3.16 10.69
C TYR A 167 -2.92 -3.73 9.59
N ASN A 168 -2.50 -4.98 9.79
CA ASN A 168 -1.94 -5.84 8.77
C ASN A 168 -3.06 -6.77 8.24
N VAL A 169 -3.77 -6.31 7.21
CA VAL A 169 -4.64 -7.16 6.38
C VAL A 169 -3.74 -8.00 5.47
N SER A 170 -3.87 -9.32 5.54
CA SER A 170 -3.05 -10.29 4.80
C SER A 170 -3.84 -11.04 3.72
N GLU A 171 -5.16 -11.12 3.85
CA GLU A 171 -6.07 -11.71 2.88
C GLU A 171 -7.45 -11.04 2.96
N ILE A 172 -8.17 -10.97 1.84
CA ILE A 172 -9.55 -10.50 1.74
C ILE A 172 -10.33 -11.45 0.84
N ASP A 173 -11.22 -12.24 1.44
CA ASP A 173 -12.16 -13.14 0.74
C ASP A 173 -11.44 -14.06 -0.28
N GLY A 174 -10.37 -14.73 0.19
CA GLY A 174 -9.48 -15.61 -0.59
C GLY A 174 -8.35 -14.90 -1.34
N ILE A 175 -8.36 -13.56 -1.44
CA ILE A 175 -7.36 -12.80 -2.21
C ILE A 175 -6.25 -12.30 -1.28
N LYS A 176 -5.01 -12.74 -1.52
CA LYS A 176 -3.84 -12.35 -0.72
C LYS A 176 -3.52 -10.86 -0.91
N ILE A 177 -3.23 -10.17 0.18
CA ILE A 177 -2.69 -8.80 0.15
C ILE A 177 -1.20 -8.87 0.51
N ARG A 178 -0.33 -8.28 -0.32
CA ARG A 178 1.13 -8.34 -0.15
C ARG A 178 1.81 -7.01 -0.49
N PRO A 179 2.93 -6.63 0.19
CA PRO A 179 3.54 -7.24 1.39
C PRO A 179 2.71 -7.01 2.67
N ARG A 180 3.34 -7.00 3.87
CA ARG A 180 2.65 -6.69 5.14
C ARG A 180 2.08 -5.27 5.07
N THR A 181 0.82 -5.10 5.44
CA THR A 181 0.16 -3.78 5.43
C THR A 181 0.27 -3.08 6.79
N GLN A 182 0.23 -1.74 6.77
CA GLN A 182 0.30 -0.87 7.95
C GLN A 182 -0.70 0.30 7.76
N MET A 183 -1.99 0.00 7.80
CA MET A 183 -3.05 0.98 7.48
C MET A 183 -4.04 1.17 8.63
N THR A 184 -4.84 2.25 8.60
CA THR A 184 -5.97 2.44 9.53
C THR A 184 -7.15 1.55 9.15
N CYS A 185 -8.07 1.33 10.10
CA CYS A 185 -9.26 0.50 9.85
C CYS A 185 -10.16 1.07 8.74
N ASP A 186 -10.26 2.41 8.64
CA ASP A 186 -10.99 3.10 7.56
C ASP A 186 -10.49 2.67 6.17
N VAL A 187 -9.16 2.58 5.97
CA VAL A 187 -8.56 2.12 4.70
C VAL A 187 -8.76 0.62 4.50
N ALA A 188 -8.54 -0.19 5.54
CA ALA A 188 -8.74 -1.64 5.46
C ALA A 188 -10.16 -2.00 5.05
N LEU A 189 -11.14 -1.26 5.58
CA LEU A 189 -12.56 -1.46 5.31
C LEU A 189 -12.97 -0.93 3.93
N ALA A 190 -12.37 0.18 3.46
CA ALA A 190 -12.54 0.65 2.09
C ALA A 190 -11.95 -0.34 1.06
N LEU A 191 -10.74 -0.85 1.34
CA LEU A 191 -10.06 -1.88 0.54
C LEU A 191 -10.89 -3.16 0.47
N ALA A 192 -11.37 -3.68 1.59
CA ALA A 192 -12.19 -4.89 1.62
C ALA A 192 -13.51 -4.75 0.84
N ARG A 193 -14.15 -3.57 0.91
CA ARG A 193 -15.36 -3.27 0.11
C ARG A 193 -15.05 -3.19 -1.39
N TRP A 194 -13.93 -2.56 -1.77
CA TRP A 194 -13.48 -2.47 -3.17
C TRP A 194 -13.08 -3.83 -3.76
N VAL A 195 -12.34 -4.66 -3.02
CA VAL A 195 -11.92 -6.00 -3.49
C VAL A 195 -13.14 -6.86 -3.83
N ARG A 196 -14.14 -6.93 -2.93
CA ARG A 196 -15.35 -7.74 -3.15
C ARG A 196 -16.35 -7.11 -4.13
N GLY A 197 -16.54 -5.80 -4.05
CA GLY A 197 -17.55 -5.08 -4.84
C GLY A 197 -17.12 -4.71 -6.26
N VAL A 198 -15.82 -4.60 -6.51
CA VAL A 198 -15.26 -4.12 -7.79
C VAL A 198 -14.24 -5.11 -8.35
N VAL A 199 -13.19 -5.45 -7.61
CA VAL A 199 -12.04 -6.18 -8.17
C VAL A 199 -12.39 -7.62 -8.54
N GLN A 200 -13.00 -8.39 -7.63
CA GLN A 200 -13.38 -9.78 -7.91
C GLN A 200 -14.41 -9.90 -9.07
N PRO A 201 -15.50 -9.10 -9.12
CA PRO A 201 -16.40 -9.09 -10.28
C PRO A 201 -15.69 -8.71 -11.58
N SER A 202 -14.80 -7.71 -11.55
CA SER A 202 -14.01 -7.30 -12.73
C SER A 202 -13.05 -8.41 -13.18
N ALA A 203 -12.46 -9.15 -12.24
CA ALA A 203 -11.58 -10.28 -12.53
C ALA A 203 -12.34 -11.44 -13.18
N ALA A 204 -13.53 -11.79 -12.66
CA ALA A 204 -14.38 -12.82 -13.25
C ALA A 204 -14.83 -12.47 -14.68
N ALA A 205 -15.00 -11.18 -14.98
CA ALA A 205 -15.31 -10.70 -16.33
C ALA A 205 -14.15 -10.86 -17.35
N LEU A 206 -12.94 -11.22 -16.92
CA LEU A 206 -11.82 -11.56 -17.82
C LEU A 206 -11.96 -12.96 -18.46
N GLY A 207 -12.74 -13.86 -17.85
CA GLY A 207 -13.01 -15.22 -18.36
C GLY A 207 -13.21 -16.25 -17.25
N PRO A 208 -13.87 -17.39 -17.53
CA PRO A 208 -14.23 -18.39 -16.52
C PRO A 208 -13.02 -19.04 -15.82
N ASP A 209 -11.87 -19.13 -16.52
CA ASP A 209 -10.62 -19.69 -15.99
C ASP A 209 -9.68 -18.62 -15.38
N VAL A 210 -10.15 -17.38 -15.23
CA VAL A 210 -9.35 -16.27 -14.68
C VAL A 210 -9.75 -16.04 -13.21
N ARG A 211 -8.97 -16.64 -12.29
CA ARG A 211 -9.14 -16.46 -10.85
C ARG A 211 -8.06 -15.54 -10.30
N LEU A 212 -8.47 -14.41 -9.71
CA LEU A 212 -7.58 -13.53 -8.95
C LEU A 212 -7.06 -14.25 -7.71
N SER A 213 -5.80 -14.05 -7.34
CA SER A 213 -5.16 -14.72 -6.19
C SER A 213 -4.32 -13.80 -5.30
N GLU A 214 -3.85 -12.66 -5.82
CA GLU A 214 -3.08 -11.67 -5.04
C GLU A 214 -3.33 -10.25 -5.56
N ILE A 215 -3.34 -9.29 -4.63
CA ILE A 215 -3.19 -7.86 -4.88
C ILE A 215 -1.88 -7.42 -4.22
N THR A 216 -0.98 -6.86 -5.02
CA THR A 216 0.31 -6.34 -4.55
C THR A 216 0.28 -4.83 -4.44
N HIS A 217 0.70 -4.29 -3.30
CA HIS A 217 0.86 -2.87 -3.08
C HIS A 217 2.35 -2.49 -2.98
N ALA A 218 2.70 -1.25 -3.33
CA ALA A 218 4.01 -0.67 -3.04
C ALA A 218 4.07 -0.16 -1.59
N SER A 219 3.04 0.55 -1.14
CA SER A 219 3.06 1.19 0.18
C SER A 219 1.67 1.32 0.83
N THR A 220 1.65 1.47 2.16
CA THR A 220 0.45 1.74 2.99
C THR A 220 0.77 2.74 4.10
N TYR A 221 1.91 2.57 4.78
CA TYR A 221 2.55 3.58 5.60
C TYR A 221 3.90 4.02 5.03
N VAL A 222 4.09 5.33 4.85
CA VAL A 222 5.37 5.99 4.54
C VAL A 222 5.34 7.40 5.11
N CYS A 223 6.22 7.71 6.07
CA CYS A 223 6.36 9.06 6.63
C CYS A 223 7.02 10.01 5.61
N ARG A 224 6.21 10.57 4.70
CA ARG A 224 6.63 11.53 3.66
C ARG A 224 5.59 12.62 3.40
N ARG A 225 6.02 13.75 2.84
CA ARG A 225 5.12 14.73 2.23
C ARG A 225 4.62 14.25 0.86
N ARG A 226 3.58 14.90 0.35
CA ARG A 226 3.02 14.62 -0.98
C ARG A 226 4.07 14.84 -2.06
N ASN A 227 4.06 13.96 -3.06
CA ASN A 227 4.92 14.00 -4.25
C ASN A 227 6.42 14.14 -3.88
N ASN A 228 6.79 13.60 -2.71
CA ASN A 228 8.11 13.66 -2.07
C ASN A 228 8.72 15.07 -1.92
N ARG A 229 7.90 16.12 -1.86
CA ARG A 229 8.36 17.52 -1.75
C ARG A 229 8.95 17.81 -0.35
N PRO A 230 9.94 18.70 -0.21
CA PRO A 230 10.51 19.04 1.11
C PRO A 230 9.53 19.79 2.02
N THR A 231 8.61 20.56 1.43
CA THR A 231 7.61 21.40 2.09
C THR A 231 6.18 21.08 1.63
N GLY A 232 5.17 21.63 2.30
CA GLY A 232 3.75 21.40 1.98
C GLY A 232 3.09 20.27 2.80
N LYS A 233 1.94 19.79 2.33
CA LYS A 233 1.08 18.83 3.06
C LYS A 233 1.73 17.45 3.17
N LEU A 234 1.47 16.75 4.29
CA LEU A 234 1.78 15.32 4.43
C LEU A 234 1.02 14.49 3.39
N SER A 235 1.61 13.37 2.96
CA SER A 235 0.85 12.32 2.30
C SER A 235 -0.03 11.59 3.32
N GLU A 236 -1.15 11.04 2.89
CA GLU A 236 -2.01 10.24 3.79
C GLU A 236 -1.35 8.89 4.16
N HIS A 237 -0.34 8.44 3.39
CA HIS A 237 0.59 7.39 3.81
C HIS A 237 1.36 7.73 5.09
N ALA A 238 1.60 9.00 5.41
CA ALA A 238 2.22 9.36 6.67
C ALA A 238 1.31 9.08 7.88
N LYS A 239 0.03 8.77 7.65
CA LYS A 239 -1.00 8.49 8.66
C LYS A 239 -1.58 7.07 8.56
N GLY A 240 -1.05 6.23 7.67
CA GLY A 240 -1.66 4.94 7.31
C GLY A 240 -3.05 5.08 6.67
N GLN A 241 -3.36 6.23 6.07
CA GLN A 241 -4.67 6.58 5.49
C GLN A 241 -4.72 6.41 3.96
N ALA A 242 -3.77 5.68 3.37
CA ALA A 242 -3.70 5.40 1.93
C ALA A 242 -3.11 4.02 1.61
N ILE A 243 -3.23 3.60 0.34
CA ILE A 243 -2.60 2.41 -0.25
C ILE A 243 -2.22 2.64 -1.72
N ASP A 244 -1.05 2.17 -2.14
CA ASP A 244 -0.54 2.24 -3.52
C ASP A 244 -0.58 0.85 -4.18
N ILE A 245 -1.54 0.54 -5.05
CA ILE A 245 -1.65 -0.77 -5.71
C ILE A 245 -0.80 -0.81 -6.98
N ILE A 246 0.10 -1.79 -7.12
CA ILE A 246 1.01 -1.92 -8.27
C ILE A 246 0.73 -3.12 -9.19
N ARG A 247 0.08 -4.18 -8.68
CA ARG A 247 -0.04 -5.45 -9.43
C ARG A 247 -1.22 -6.30 -8.95
N PHE A 248 -1.85 -7.00 -9.89
CA PHE A 248 -2.79 -8.10 -9.63
C PHE A 248 -2.17 -9.42 -10.10
N ALA A 249 -2.33 -10.50 -9.35
CA ALA A 249 -1.96 -11.85 -9.78
C ALA A 249 -3.19 -12.72 -9.99
N PHE A 250 -3.13 -13.62 -10.96
CA PHE A 250 -4.18 -14.56 -11.29
C PHE A 250 -3.58 -15.97 -11.41
N GLU A 251 -4.32 -17.00 -10.99
CA GLU A 251 -3.81 -18.37 -10.92
C GLU A 251 -3.41 -18.93 -12.29
N GLY A 252 -2.13 -19.29 -12.46
CA GLY A 252 -1.61 -19.86 -13.71
C GLY A 252 -1.39 -18.85 -14.86
N HIS A 253 -1.72 -17.58 -14.66
CA HIS A 253 -1.56 -16.51 -15.67
C HIS A 253 -0.36 -15.61 -15.35
N LYS A 254 0.11 -14.83 -16.34
CA LYS A 254 1.04 -13.72 -16.07
C LYS A 254 0.33 -12.65 -15.21
N PRO A 255 0.99 -12.09 -14.19
CA PRO A 255 0.38 -11.04 -13.38
C PRO A 255 0.24 -9.74 -14.19
N LEU A 256 -0.74 -8.93 -13.81
CA LEU A 256 -1.06 -7.66 -14.46
C LEU A 256 -0.50 -6.50 -13.62
N PRO A 257 0.60 -5.83 -14.02
CA PRO A 257 1.05 -4.61 -13.37
C PRO A 257 0.11 -3.45 -13.74
N ILE A 258 0.03 -2.43 -12.88
CA ILE A 258 -0.51 -1.12 -13.20
C ILE A 258 0.53 -0.38 -14.06
N ILE A 259 0.10 0.11 -15.22
CA ILE A 259 0.92 0.90 -16.16
C ILE A 259 -0.02 1.80 -16.99
N PRO A 260 0.50 2.81 -17.73
CA PRO A 260 -0.27 3.53 -18.72
C PRO A 260 -0.73 2.58 -19.84
N ARG A 261 -1.95 2.77 -20.35
CA ARG A 261 -2.56 1.87 -21.35
C ARG A 261 -2.74 2.56 -22.69
N ALA A 262 -2.26 1.92 -23.75
CA ALA A 262 -2.14 2.48 -25.10
C ALA A 262 -3.47 2.62 -25.89
N GLY A 263 -4.63 2.71 -25.22
CA GLY A 263 -5.93 2.93 -25.87
C GLY A 263 -6.42 1.78 -26.75
N LYS A 264 -5.92 0.55 -26.55
CA LYS A 264 -6.15 -0.60 -27.46
C LYS A 264 -7.40 -1.41 -27.12
N GLY A 265 -8.08 -1.10 -26.02
CA GLY A 265 -9.35 -1.73 -25.64
C GLY A 265 -9.24 -3.19 -25.23
N THR A 266 -8.08 -3.64 -24.73
CA THR A 266 -7.92 -5.03 -24.29
C THR A 266 -8.69 -5.30 -22.99
N MET A 267 -9.02 -6.57 -22.72
CA MET A 267 -9.71 -6.94 -21.47
C MET A 267 -8.91 -6.55 -20.21
N GLN A 268 -7.57 -6.60 -20.26
CA GLN A 268 -6.71 -6.17 -19.16
C GLN A 268 -6.72 -4.64 -18.95
N GLU A 269 -6.79 -3.88 -20.05
CA GLU A 269 -6.94 -2.42 -20.03
C GLU A 269 -8.33 -2.01 -19.52
N ALA A 270 -9.39 -2.71 -19.94
CA ALA A 270 -10.75 -2.52 -19.41
C ALA A 270 -10.84 -2.86 -17.92
N PHE A 271 -10.22 -3.96 -17.48
CA PHE A 271 -10.11 -4.32 -16.06
C PHE A 271 -9.40 -3.23 -15.25
N GLN A 272 -8.22 -2.73 -15.68
CA GLN A 272 -7.52 -1.67 -14.96
C GLN A 272 -8.40 -0.42 -14.81
N ARG A 273 -9.01 0.07 -15.89
CA ARG A 273 -9.91 1.23 -15.83
C ARG A 273 -11.10 0.98 -14.90
N THR A 274 -11.68 -0.23 -14.91
CA THR A 274 -12.82 -0.58 -14.06
C THR A 274 -12.45 -0.59 -12.59
N VAL A 275 -11.29 -1.17 -12.21
CA VAL A 275 -10.87 -1.20 -10.80
C VAL A 275 -10.36 0.15 -10.29
N GLN A 276 -9.75 0.98 -11.14
CA GLN A 276 -9.42 2.38 -10.84
C GLN A 276 -10.71 3.19 -10.59
N ALA A 277 -11.59 3.28 -11.59
CA ALA A 277 -12.83 4.06 -11.50
C ALA A 277 -13.78 3.56 -10.39
N GLY A 278 -13.89 2.24 -10.20
CA GLY A 278 -14.69 1.65 -9.11
C GLY A 278 -14.12 1.93 -7.71
N GLY A 279 -12.83 2.28 -7.60
CA GLY A 279 -12.24 2.80 -6.35
C GLY A 279 -13.00 4.01 -5.79
N CYS A 280 -13.58 4.84 -6.67
CA CYS A 280 -14.30 6.06 -6.29
C CYS A 280 -15.55 5.82 -5.44
N LEU A 281 -16.10 4.60 -5.42
CA LEU A 281 -17.21 4.21 -4.55
C LEU A 281 -16.77 4.01 -3.08
N HIS A 282 -15.47 3.81 -2.84
CA HIS A 282 -14.92 3.42 -1.54
C HIS A 282 -13.91 4.44 -1.00
N PHE A 283 -13.07 5.00 -1.86
CA PHE A 283 -12.01 5.95 -1.51
C PHE A 283 -12.38 7.40 -1.87
N THR A 284 -11.90 8.35 -1.07
CA THR A 284 -12.08 9.81 -1.30
C THR A 284 -11.03 10.41 -2.23
N THR A 285 -9.95 9.70 -2.47
CA THR A 285 -8.97 10.00 -3.51
C THR A 285 -8.71 8.72 -4.28
N VAL A 286 -8.78 8.83 -5.60
CA VAL A 286 -8.39 7.83 -6.59
C VAL A 286 -7.54 8.56 -7.62
N LEU A 287 -6.29 8.14 -7.73
CA LEU A 287 -5.32 8.57 -8.73
C LEU A 287 -4.68 7.32 -9.35
N GLY A 288 -4.15 7.45 -10.56
CA GLY A 288 -3.58 6.33 -11.30
C GLY A 288 -3.13 6.74 -12.71
N PRO A 289 -2.82 5.79 -13.60
CA PRO A 289 -2.18 6.13 -14.86
C PRO A 289 -3.03 7.04 -15.75
N GLY A 290 -2.47 8.21 -16.06
CA GLY A 290 -3.17 9.33 -16.70
C GLY A 290 -3.74 10.42 -15.77
N SER A 291 -3.58 10.34 -14.44
CA SER A 291 -3.96 11.44 -13.54
C SER A 291 -2.87 12.51 -13.40
N ASP A 292 -1.64 12.07 -13.10
CA ASP A 292 -0.40 12.87 -13.15
C ASP A 292 0.84 11.94 -13.16
N ASP A 293 2.00 12.49 -13.53
CA ASP A 293 3.29 11.79 -13.67
C ASP A 293 3.74 10.99 -12.42
N TYR A 294 3.21 11.30 -11.23
CA TYR A 294 3.58 10.59 -10.00
C TYR A 294 2.79 9.29 -9.79
N HIS A 295 1.77 9.00 -10.62
CA HIS A 295 0.83 7.89 -10.44
C HIS A 295 0.73 6.96 -11.67
N ASP A 296 1.68 7.03 -12.60
CA ASP A 296 1.65 6.25 -13.85
C ASP A 296 1.98 4.74 -13.68
N ASP A 297 2.56 4.33 -12.56
CA ASP A 297 2.92 2.93 -12.25
C ASP A 297 2.12 2.28 -11.10
N HIS A 298 1.16 2.99 -10.50
CA HIS A 298 0.34 2.50 -9.40
C HIS A 298 -1.05 3.17 -9.32
N LEU A 299 -1.99 2.55 -8.62
CA LEU A 299 -3.24 3.18 -8.21
C LEU A 299 -3.09 3.69 -6.78
N HIS A 300 -3.13 5.01 -6.59
CA HIS A 300 -3.07 5.62 -5.25
C HIS A 300 -4.48 5.91 -4.73
N PHE A 301 -4.84 5.25 -3.62
CA PHE A 301 -6.14 5.38 -2.98
C PHE A 301 -6.00 5.94 -1.55
N ASP A 302 -6.80 6.95 -1.19
CA ASP A 302 -6.85 7.48 0.19
C ASP A 302 -8.27 7.67 0.74
N VAL A 303 -8.37 7.81 2.07
CA VAL A 303 -9.61 8.10 2.82
C VAL A 303 -9.65 9.51 3.43
N ILE A 304 -8.97 10.50 2.81
CA ILE A 304 -8.91 11.88 3.31
C ILE A 304 -10.28 12.55 3.48
N LYS A 305 -10.54 12.98 4.71
CA LYS A 305 -11.73 13.77 5.07
C LYS A 305 -11.50 15.23 4.64
N ARG A 306 -12.12 15.65 3.52
CA ARG A 306 -12.16 17.05 3.04
C ARG A 306 -13.39 17.78 3.59
N SER A 307 -13.26 19.07 3.92
CA SER A 307 -14.34 19.89 4.49
C SER A 307 -15.59 20.00 3.61
N SER A 308 -15.42 19.98 2.28
CA SER A 308 -16.51 19.99 1.29
C SER A 308 -17.08 18.59 0.98
N GLY A 309 -16.55 17.52 1.58
CA GLY A 309 -16.87 16.14 1.20
C GLY A 309 -16.40 15.71 -0.20
N TYR A 310 -15.72 16.60 -0.95
CA TYR A 310 -15.29 16.35 -2.33
C TYR A 310 -14.40 15.11 -2.45
N ARG A 311 -14.64 14.31 -3.50
CA ARG A 311 -13.87 13.12 -3.87
C ARG A 311 -13.05 13.43 -5.13
N LEU A 312 -11.75 13.17 -5.08
CA LEU A 312 -10.87 13.28 -6.23
C LEU A 312 -10.81 11.92 -6.94
N CYS A 313 -11.06 11.90 -8.24
CA CYS A 313 -11.25 10.68 -9.02
C CYS A 313 -10.73 10.88 -10.44
N GLN A 314 -9.57 10.29 -10.73
CA GLN A 314 -8.81 10.45 -11.97
C GLN A 314 -8.21 9.11 -12.40
#